data_AF-A0A9P5WZ42-F1
#
_entry.id   AF-A0A9P5WZ42-F1
#
_cell.length_a   1.000
_cell.length_b   1.000
_cell.length_c   1.000
_cell.angle_alpha   90.00
_cell.angle_beta   90.00
_cell.angle_gamma   90.00
#
_symmetry.space_group_name_H-M   'P 1'
#
loop_
_entity.id
_entity.type
_entity.pdbx_description
1 polymer ?
#
loop_
_entity_poly.entity_id
_entity_poly.type
_entity_poly.pdbx_seq_one_letter_code
_entity_poly.pdbx_strand_id
1 'polypeptide(L)'
;YNSENKWHTLSSHILREKIGVLCTQEMHLSDEQTKEINRFHNKIKIFSSSSPNLPNAQGVTIVINKRLIKTENIKTTNVIDGRVILAKIPWLDREKLTILTVYTPNNTTQMRTSGTHSKTNGQTHH
;
A
#
# COMPACT_ATOMS: atom_id res chain seq x y z
N TYR A 1 -10.35 -9.90 -19.27
CA TYR A 1 -9.43 -9.54 -18.18
C TYR A 1 -9.43 -10.70 -17.18
N ASN A 2 -8.38 -11.53 -17.13
CA ASN A 2 -8.33 -12.69 -16.24
C ASN A 2 -7.56 -12.33 -14.95
N SER A 3 -8.30 -11.95 -13.91
CA SER A 3 -7.76 -11.60 -12.59
C SER A 3 -7.03 -12.78 -11.93
N GLU A 4 -7.48 -14.02 -12.14
CA GLU A 4 -6.86 -15.21 -11.55
C GLU A 4 -5.42 -15.41 -12.03
N ASN A 5 -5.16 -15.23 -13.32
CA ASN A 5 -3.80 -15.35 -13.89
C ASN A 5 -2.82 -14.32 -13.30
N LYS A 6 -3.32 -13.11 -12.96
CA LYS A 6 -2.50 -12.07 -12.31
C LYS A 6 -2.14 -12.47 -10.88
N TRP A 7 -3.12 -12.95 -10.10
CA TRP A 7 -2.90 -13.36 -8.71
C TRP A 7 -2.01 -14.58 -8.59
N HIS A 8 -2.16 -15.55 -9.49
CA HIS A 8 -1.24 -16.67 -9.58
C HIS A 8 0.20 -16.21 -9.84
N THR A 9 0.39 -15.29 -10.79
CA THR A 9 1.72 -14.74 -11.11
C THR A 9 2.32 -13.97 -9.93
N LEU A 10 1.55 -13.08 -9.31
CA LEU A 10 2.00 -12.27 -8.17
C LEU A 10 2.33 -13.12 -6.95
N SER A 11 1.45 -14.07 -6.60
CA SER A 11 1.67 -14.99 -5.49
C SER A 11 2.89 -15.90 -5.75
N SER A 12 3.09 -16.36 -6.99
CA SER A 12 4.28 -17.12 -7.35
C SER A 12 5.55 -16.29 -7.21
N HIS A 13 5.52 -15.02 -7.62
CA HIS A 13 6.66 -14.12 -7.52
C HIS A 13 7.05 -13.83 -6.07
N ILE A 14 6.11 -13.38 -5.23
CA ILE A 14 6.39 -13.05 -3.82
C ILE A 14 6.90 -14.28 -3.04
N LEU A 15 6.39 -15.47 -3.36
CA LEU A 15 6.80 -16.72 -2.71
C LEU A 15 8.19 -17.19 -3.17
N ARG A 16 8.50 -17.07 -4.48
CA ARG A 16 9.78 -17.51 -5.05
C ARG A 16 10.92 -16.58 -4.64
N GLU A 17 10.71 -15.27 -4.72
CA GLU A 17 11.72 -14.27 -4.35
C GLU A 17 11.83 -14.06 -2.83
N LYS A 18 11.05 -14.80 -2.03
CA LYS A 18 11.03 -14.71 -0.55
C LYS A 18 10.82 -13.28 -0.06
N ILE A 19 9.94 -12.54 -0.72
CA ILE A 19 9.57 -11.19 -0.31
C ILE A 19 8.58 -11.32 0.86
N GLY A 20 8.86 -10.68 2.00
CA GLY A 20 7.99 -10.72 3.19
C GLY A 20 6.73 -9.89 3.02
N VAL A 21 6.89 -8.64 2.58
CA VAL A 21 5.79 -7.72 2.29
C VAL A 21 6.00 -7.11 0.90
N LEU A 22 4.95 -7.10 0.09
CA LEU A 22 4.93 -6.41 -1.20
C LEU A 22 3.79 -5.39 -1.20
N CYS A 23 4.12 -4.14 -1.55
CA CYS A 23 3.16 -3.05 -1.67
C CYS A 23 2.90 -2.77 -3.16
N THR A 24 1.64 -2.78 -3.57
CA THR A 24 1.24 -2.59 -4.97
C THR A 24 0.14 -1.53 -5.10
N GLN A 25 0.10 -0.90 -6.26
CA GLN A 25 -0.92 0.09 -6.65
C GLN A 25 -1.71 -0.41 -7.87
N GLU A 26 -2.82 0.26 -8.19
CA GLU A 26 -3.70 -0.01 -9.35
C GLU A 26 -4.26 -1.44 -9.37
N MET A 27 -4.48 -2.01 -8.18
CA MET A 27 -4.96 -3.38 -8.04
C MET A 27 -6.48 -3.51 -8.17
N HIS A 28 -7.24 -2.41 -8.17
CA HIS A 28 -8.70 -2.32 -8.40
C HIS A 28 -9.50 -3.49 -7.80
N LEU A 29 -9.16 -3.90 -6.58
CA LEU A 29 -9.83 -5.02 -5.92
C LEU A 29 -11.02 -4.49 -5.14
N SER A 30 -12.17 -5.11 -5.34
CA SER A 30 -13.28 -4.98 -4.40
C SER A 30 -12.97 -5.70 -3.09
N ASP A 31 -13.72 -5.37 -2.05
CA ASP A 31 -13.65 -6.09 -0.77
C ASP A 31 -13.99 -7.57 -0.95
N GLU A 32 -14.92 -7.89 -1.84
CA GLU A 32 -15.32 -9.28 -2.11
C GLU A 32 -14.20 -10.07 -2.79
N GLN A 33 -13.56 -9.48 -3.82
CA GLN A 33 -12.39 -10.07 -4.45
C GLN A 33 -11.24 -10.25 -3.44
N THR A 34 -11.05 -9.27 -2.55
CA THR A 34 -10.04 -9.35 -1.48
C THR A 34 -10.31 -10.53 -0.53
N LYS A 35 -11.58 -10.79 -0.17
CA LYS A 35 -11.97 -11.94 0.63
C LYS A 35 -11.76 -13.26 -0.13
N GLU A 36 -12.15 -13.33 -1.40
CA GLU A 36 -11.97 -14.52 -2.23
C GLU A 36 -10.51 -14.91 -2.37
N ILE A 37 -9.63 -13.95 -2.71
CA ILE A 37 -8.19 -14.20 -2.81
C ILE A 37 -7.63 -14.72 -1.48
N ASN A 38 -8.02 -14.10 -0.36
CA ASN A 38 -7.61 -14.55 0.97
C ASN A 38 -8.16 -15.94 1.34
N ARG A 39 -9.29 -16.35 0.76
CA ARG A 39 -9.88 -17.68 0.96
C ARG A 39 -9.14 -18.74 0.13
N PHE A 40 -8.83 -18.45 -1.13
CA PHE A 40 -8.21 -19.42 -2.05
C PHE A 40 -6.69 -19.50 -1.92
N HIS A 41 -6.02 -18.42 -1.53
CA HIS A 41 -4.56 -18.40 -1.40
C HIS A 41 -4.11 -18.53 0.06
N ASN A 42 -3.87 -19.75 0.51
CA ASN A 42 -3.46 -20.02 1.89
C ASN A 42 -2.04 -19.56 2.28
N LYS A 43 -1.17 -19.29 1.29
CA LYS A 43 0.25 -18.91 1.47
C LYS A 43 0.49 -17.40 1.49
N ILE A 44 -0.48 -16.60 1.09
CA ILE A 44 -0.40 -15.15 1.13
C ILE A 44 -1.59 -14.58 1.91
N LYS A 45 -1.45 -13.35 2.38
CA LYS A 45 -2.56 -12.57 2.94
C LYS A 45 -2.53 -11.20 2.27
N ILE A 46 -3.68 -10.75 1.79
CA ILE A 46 -3.80 -9.42 1.19
C ILE A 46 -4.70 -8.50 2.00
N PHE A 47 -4.34 -7.23 1.99
CA PHE A 47 -5.13 -6.12 2.51
C PHE A 47 -5.21 -5.08 1.41
N SER A 48 -6.42 -4.71 0.99
CA SER A 48 -6.63 -3.73 -0.07
C SER A 48 -7.46 -2.57 0.45
N SER A 49 -7.18 -1.38 -0.07
CA SER A 49 -8.03 -0.21 0.05
C SER A 49 -8.46 0.18 -1.36
N SER A 50 -9.77 0.16 -1.60
CA SER A 50 -10.40 0.63 -2.84
C SER A 50 -11.11 1.96 -2.61
N SER A 51 -11.29 2.74 -3.67
CA SER A 51 -12.08 3.98 -3.58
C SER A 51 -13.55 3.66 -3.87
N PRO A 52 -14.50 3.95 -2.96
CA PRO A 52 -15.92 3.73 -3.22
C PRO A 52 -16.45 4.61 -4.36
N ASN A 53 -15.83 5.78 -4.59
CA ASN A 53 -16.22 6.71 -5.64
C ASN A 53 -15.58 6.38 -7.00
N LEU A 54 -14.39 5.75 -6.99
CA LEU A 54 -13.61 5.45 -8.19
C LEU A 54 -12.97 4.04 -8.10
N PRO A 55 -13.77 2.96 -8.01
CA PRO A 55 -13.28 1.61 -7.74
C PRO A 55 -12.35 1.05 -8.84
N ASN A 56 -12.52 1.53 -10.07
CA ASN A 56 -11.76 1.08 -11.24
C ASN A 56 -10.55 1.95 -11.58
N ALA A 57 -10.27 3.00 -10.80
CA ALA A 57 -9.21 3.98 -11.12
C ALA A 57 -8.20 4.20 -9.98
N GLN A 58 -8.48 3.67 -8.78
CA GLN A 58 -7.59 3.79 -7.62
C GLN A 58 -7.61 2.48 -6.84
N GLY A 59 -6.50 2.16 -6.17
CA GLY A 59 -6.43 1.01 -5.28
C GLY A 59 -5.02 0.70 -4.85
N VAL A 60 -4.81 0.57 -3.54
CA VAL A 60 -3.54 0.15 -2.94
C VAL A 60 -3.71 -1.17 -2.23
N THR A 61 -2.73 -2.06 -2.39
CA THR A 61 -2.76 -3.39 -1.80
C THR A 61 -1.43 -3.72 -1.13
N ILE A 62 -1.52 -4.30 0.05
CA ILE A 62 -0.40 -4.91 0.75
C ILE A 62 -0.56 -6.43 0.65
N VAL A 63 0.47 -7.11 0.15
CA VAL A 63 0.55 -8.57 0.05
C VAL A 63 1.59 -9.06 1.04
N ILE A 64 1.20 -9.96 1.93
CA ILE A 64 2.05 -10.57 2.95
C ILE A 64 2.33 -12.02 2.57
N ASN A 65 3.60 -12.40 2.60
CA ASN A 65 4.01 -13.79 2.47
C ASN A 65 3.93 -14.49 3.84
N LYS A 66 2.93 -15.37 3.99
CA LYS A 66 2.68 -16.09 5.25
C LYS A 66 3.77 -17.10 5.61
N ARG A 67 4.68 -17.42 4.69
CA ARG A 67 5.84 -18.27 4.97
C ARG A 67 6.94 -17.55 5.75
N LEU A 68 6.93 -16.22 5.72
CA LEU A 68 7.97 -15.37 6.31
C LEU A 68 7.42 -14.49 7.44
N ILE A 69 6.15 -14.11 7.35
CA ILE A 69 5.52 -13.17 8.27
C ILE A 69 4.29 -13.80 8.90
N LYS A 70 4.26 -13.75 10.23
CA LYS A 70 3.07 -14.06 11.03
C LYS A 70 1.99 -13.03 10.77
N THR A 71 0.82 -13.49 10.34
CA THR A 71 -0.30 -12.60 9.98
C THR A 71 -1.24 -12.32 11.14
N GLU A 72 -1.07 -13.05 12.24
CA GLU A 72 -1.83 -12.85 13.46
C GLU A 72 -1.59 -11.43 13.98
N ASN A 73 -2.67 -10.73 14.32
CA ASN A 73 -2.63 -9.37 14.88
C ASN A 73 -2.06 -8.27 13.95
N ILE A 74 -1.89 -8.52 12.65
CA ILE A 74 -1.67 -7.42 11.70
C ILE A 74 -2.89 -6.49 11.75
N LYS A 75 -2.64 -5.21 11.98
CA LYS A 75 -3.68 -4.17 11.97
C LYS A 75 -3.51 -3.30 10.75
N THR A 76 -4.58 -3.14 9.98
CA THR A 76 -4.60 -2.23 8.83
C THR A 76 -5.55 -1.07 9.06
N THR A 77 -5.21 0.09 8.53
CA THR A 77 -6.04 1.29 8.56
C THR A 77 -6.00 1.93 7.18
N ASN A 78 -7.17 2.12 6.57
CA ASN A 78 -7.30 2.99 5.40
C ASN A 78 -7.17 4.44 5.89
N VAL A 79 -6.08 5.09 5.55
CA VAL A 79 -5.86 6.50 5.91
C VAL A 79 -6.57 7.40 4.90
N ILE A 80 -6.54 7.00 3.62
CA ILE A 80 -7.27 7.64 2.52
C ILE A 80 -7.77 6.52 1.61
N ASP A 81 -9.10 6.37 1.46
CA ASP A 81 -9.68 5.28 0.67
C ASP A 81 -9.15 5.26 -0.77
N GLY A 82 -8.72 4.07 -1.21
CA GLY A 82 -8.15 3.85 -2.55
C GLY A 82 -6.73 4.39 -2.73
N ARG A 83 -6.17 5.12 -1.76
CA ARG A 83 -4.87 5.80 -1.92
C ARG A 83 -3.84 5.48 -0.87
N VAL A 84 -4.26 5.30 0.38
CA VAL A 84 -3.32 5.12 1.49
C VAL A 84 -3.81 4.05 2.44
N ILE A 85 -3.02 2.99 2.57
CA ILE A 85 -3.22 1.93 3.56
C ILE A 85 -1.98 1.83 4.46
N LEU A 86 -2.22 1.85 5.77
CA LEU A 86 -1.21 1.64 6.81
C LEU A 86 -1.35 0.23 7.35
N ALA A 87 -0.26 -0.54 7.40
CA ALA A 87 -0.19 -1.81 8.10
C ALA A 87 0.78 -1.74 9.27
N LYS A 88 0.34 -2.18 10.45
CA LYS A 88 1.17 -2.42 11.63
C LYS A 88 1.32 -3.93 11.79
N ILE A 89 2.51 -4.43 11.52
CA ILE A 89 2.85 -5.85 11.52
C ILE A 89 3.67 -6.14 12.78
N PRO A 90 3.25 -7.09 13.63
CA PRO A 90 4.08 -7.56 14.72
C PRO A 90 5.42 -8.08 14.20
N TRP A 91 6.51 -7.50 14.69
CA TRP A 91 7.87 -7.96 14.43
C TRP A 91 8.46 -8.42 15.77
N LEU A 92 9.50 -9.26 15.72
CA LEU A 92 10.12 -9.97 16.86
C LEU A 92 9.93 -9.31 18.25
N ASP A 93 9.57 -10.14 19.23
CA ASP A 93 9.33 -9.85 20.66
C ASP A 93 8.32 -8.74 20.96
N ARG A 94 8.63 -7.48 20.64
CA ARG A 94 7.81 -6.29 20.97
C ARG A 94 7.85 -5.21 19.89
N GLU A 95 8.56 -5.43 18.79
CA GLU A 95 8.67 -4.43 17.73
C GLU A 95 7.47 -4.46 16.78
N LYS A 96 7.23 -3.34 16.10
CA LYS A 96 6.19 -3.24 15.08
C LYS A 96 6.80 -2.69 13.81
N LEU A 97 6.79 -3.49 12.76
CA LEU A 97 7.05 -2.99 11.42
C LEU A 97 5.80 -2.23 10.96
N THR A 98 5.96 -0.94 10.71
CA THR A 98 4.88 -0.08 10.22
C THR A 98 5.13 0.25 8.75
N ILE A 99 4.18 -0.10 7.90
CA ILE A 99 4.28 0.08 6.45
C ILE A 99 3.15 0.99 6.00
N LEU A 100 3.49 2.06 5.28
CA LEU A 100 2.53 2.97 4.66
C LEU A 100 2.64 2.81 3.14
N THR A 101 1.59 2.29 2.52
CA THR A 101 1.50 2.22 1.06
C THR A 101 0.68 3.39 0.57
N VAL A 102 1.29 4.21 -0.29
CA VAL A 102 0.72 5.45 -0.81
C VAL A 102 0.66 5.39 -2.33
N TYR A 103 -0.50 5.72 -2.88
CA TYR A 103 -0.67 6.06 -4.29
C TYR A 103 -0.78 7.58 -4.42
N THR A 104 0.21 8.20 -5.05
CA THR A 104 0.16 9.61 -5.42
C THR A 104 -0.32 9.73 -6.87
N PRO A 105 -1.40 10.48 -7.15
CA PRO A 105 -1.86 10.67 -8.53
C PRO A 105 -0.75 11.32 -9.36
N ASN A 106 -0.60 10.89 -10.61
CA ASN A 106 0.29 11.55 -11.57
C ASN A 106 -0.25 12.96 -11.86
N ASN A 107 0.27 13.94 -11.14
CA ASN A 107 0.08 15.35 -11.44
C ASN A 107 0.95 15.72 -12.64
N THR A 108 0.41 15.64 -13.85
CA THR A 108 0.96 16.37 -15.02
C THR A 108 0.79 17.90 -14.90
N THR A 109 0.34 18.41 -13.76
CA THR A 109 0.20 19.85 -13.51
C THR A 109 0.82 20.22 -12.17
N GLN A 110 2.00 20.88 -12.24
CA GLN A 110 2.79 21.55 -11.19
C GLN A 110 4.13 20.91 -10.79
N MET A 111 5.05 20.81 -11.75
CA MET A 111 6.36 21.46 -11.55
C MET A 111 6.22 22.94 -11.94
N ARG A 112 5.66 23.76 -11.05
CA ARG A 112 5.88 25.22 -11.06
C ARG A 112 6.50 25.54 -9.72
N THR A 113 7.79 25.85 -9.78
CA THR A 113 8.63 26.46 -8.75
C THR A 113 7.82 27.26 -7.73
N SER A 114 7.61 26.67 -6.55
CA SER A 114 7.26 27.40 -5.33
C SER A 114 8.39 27.23 -4.32
N GLY A 115 9.61 27.51 -4.77
CA GLY A 115 10.69 27.91 -3.87
C GLY A 115 10.48 29.38 -3.55
N THR A 116 9.52 29.68 -2.66
CA THR A 116 9.37 31.03 -2.14
C THR A 116 10.56 31.29 -1.22
N HIS A 117 11.55 32.02 -1.73
CA HIS A 117 12.61 32.58 -0.90
C HIS A 117 11.97 33.41 0.22
N SER A 118 12.03 32.90 1.44
CA SER A 118 11.91 33.74 2.63
C SER A 118 13.18 34.59 2.70
N LYS A 119 13.12 35.83 2.20
CA LYS A 119 14.09 36.86 2.57
C LYS A 119 13.72 37.35 3.97
N THR A 120 14.40 36.83 4.97
CA THR A 120 14.46 37.45 6.29
C THR A 120 15.27 38.74 6.17
N ASN A 121 14.61 39.89 6.17
CA ASN A 121 15.25 41.18 6.43
C ASN A 121 15.53 41.25 7.93
N GLY A 122 16.81 41.17 8.29
CA GLY A 122 17.30 41.41 9.64
C GLY A 122 18.56 42.30 9.58
N GLN A 123 18.50 43.40 10.33
CA GLN A 123 19.59 44.32 10.73
C GLN A 123 19.98 45.41 9.72
N THR A 124 20.21 46.67 10.09
CA THR A 124 20.55 47.29 11.40
C THR A 124 19.97 48.71 11.54
N HIS A 125 19.68 49.10 12.78
CA HIS A 125 19.51 50.49 13.22
C HIS A 125 20.86 51.24 13.17
N HIS A 126 20.83 52.52 12.80
CA HIS A 126 21.88 53.50 13.06
C HIS A 126 21.79 54.03 14.49
#